data_AF-A0A6C1N1E3-F1
#
_entry.id   AF-A0A6C1N1E3-F1
#
_cell.length_a   1.000
_cell.length_b   1.000
_cell.length_c   1.000
_cell.angle_alpha   90.00
_cell.angle_beta   90.00
_cell.angle_gamma   90.00
#
_symmetry.space_group_name_H-M   'P 1'
#
loop_
_entity.id
_entity.type
_entity.pdbx_description
1 polymer ?
#
loop_
_entity_poly.entity_id
_entity_poly.type
_entity_poly.pdbx_seq_one_letter_code
_entity_poly.pdbx_strand_id
1 'polypeptide(L)'
;MLRDSAYVTVLIISPVLALLWLFWLQPSPDALAVTAAGVVFFVVIFPVLEELVFRGLIQGSLLRTQWGQKRFVSLSLANLLTTLCFALLHGPRGGITLALAVILPSLALGVFRERHRSVLSPVLLHMVFNGSVMAVFLVYRSA
;
A
#
# COMPACT_ATOMS: atom_id res chain seq x y z
N MET A 1 8.56 -10.14 -11.94
CA MET A 1 8.45 -8.87 -11.19
C MET A 1 9.72 -8.03 -11.27
N LEU A 2 10.91 -8.52 -10.92
CA LEU A 2 12.13 -7.68 -10.92
C LEU A 2 12.64 -7.27 -12.31
N ARG A 3 12.16 -7.90 -13.38
CA ARG A 3 12.41 -7.48 -14.77
C ARG A 3 11.43 -6.40 -15.26
N ASP A 4 10.40 -6.09 -14.47
CA ASP A 4 9.45 -5.03 -14.78
C ASP A 4 10.02 -3.70 -14.29
N SER A 5 10.45 -2.85 -15.23
CA SER A 5 11.03 -1.54 -14.93
C SER A 5 10.06 -0.64 -14.17
N ALA A 6 8.77 -0.67 -14.46
CA ALA A 6 7.80 0.15 -13.72
C ALA A 6 7.70 -0.30 -12.26
N TYR A 7 7.73 -1.62 -12.02
CA TYR A 7 7.73 -2.16 -10.65
C TYR A 7 8.98 -1.79 -9.88
N VAL A 8 10.15 -1.93 -10.51
CA VAL A 8 11.43 -1.55 -9.91
C VAL A 8 11.49 -0.04 -9.64
N THR A 9 11.03 0.79 -10.58
CA THR A 9 10.94 2.24 -10.37
C THR A 9 10.05 2.57 -9.18
N VAL A 10 8.84 1.99 -9.08
CA VAL A 10 7.94 2.25 -7.96
C VAL A 10 8.54 1.79 -6.62
N LEU A 11 9.24 0.65 -6.59
CA LEU A 11 9.99 0.17 -5.42
C LEU A 11 11.14 1.12 -5.01
N ILE A 12 11.83 1.73 -5.96
CA ILE A 12 12.96 2.63 -5.67
C ILE A 12 12.46 4.01 -5.22
N ILE A 13 11.36 4.50 -5.79
CA ILE A 13 10.82 5.81 -5.42
C ILE A 13 9.94 5.75 -4.17
N SER A 14 9.48 4.58 -3.74
CA SER A 14 8.62 4.45 -2.55
C SER A 14 9.18 5.10 -1.28
N PRO A 15 10.50 5.08 -0.98
CA PRO A 15 11.07 5.85 0.11
C PRO A 15 10.94 7.36 -0.05
N VAL A 16 11.08 7.86 -1.29
CA VAL A 16 10.89 9.30 -1.59
C VAL A 16 9.42 9.69 -1.42
N LEU A 17 8.49 8.84 -1.86
CA LEU A 17 7.06 9.05 -1.66
C LEU A 17 6.68 9.00 -0.17
N ALA A 18 7.32 8.12 0.60
CA ALA A 18 7.15 8.06 2.04
C ALA A 18 7.66 9.34 2.72
N LEU A 19 8.81 9.89 2.30
CA LEU A 19 9.34 11.17 2.79
C LEU A 19 8.36 12.33 2.56
N LEU A 20 7.74 12.40 1.38
CA LEU A 20 6.72 13.42 1.07
C LEU A 20 5.49 13.29 1.98
N TRP A 21 5.15 12.08 2.42
CA TRP A 21 4.05 11.83 3.34
C TRP A 21 4.28 12.40 4.75
N LEU A 22 5.50 12.38 5.29
CA LEU A 22 5.75 12.94 6.63
C LEU A 22 5.64 14.45 6.65
N PHE A 23 6.08 15.11 5.58
CA PHE A 23 5.92 16.56 5.45
C PHE A 23 4.44 16.97 5.59
N TRP A 24 3.54 16.14 5.06
CA TRP A 24 2.10 16.40 5.08
C TRP A 24 1.37 15.90 6.34
N LEU A 25 1.79 14.79 6.93
CA LEU A 25 1.04 14.14 8.02
C LEU A 25 1.46 14.60 9.42
N GLN A 26 2.67 15.17 9.59
CA GLN A 26 3.17 15.69 10.88
C GLN A 26 2.84 14.77 12.07
N PRO A 27 3.23 13.47 12.03
CA PRO A 27 2.83 12.51 13.04
C PRO A 27 3.40 12.92 14.40
N SER A 28 2.57 12.89 15.45
CA SER A 28 3.07 13.19 16.80
C SER A 28 4.13 12.15 17.21
N PRO A 29 5.27 12.57 17.80
CA PRO A 29 6.35 11.67 18.22
C PRO A 29 5.87 10.57 19.18
N ASP A 30 4.79 10.84 19.90
CA ASP A 30 4.17 9.96 20.90
C ASP A 30 3.18 8.94 20.31
N ALA A 31 2.81 9.04 19.03
CA ALA A 31 1.74 8.24 18.42
C ALA A 31 2.06 6.74 18.29
N LEU A 32 3.32 6.34 18.35
CA LEU A 32 3.75 4.95 18.20
C LEU A 32 4.75 4.58 19.30
N ALA A 33 4.37 3.65 20.17
CA ALA A 33 5.34 2.88 20.93
C ALA A 33 6.10 1.97 19.94
N VAL A 34 7.26 2.43 19.48
CA VAL A 34 8.12 1.67 18.58
C VAL A 34 8.76 0.53 19.37
N THR A 35 8.08 -0.61 19.41
CA THR A 35 8.67 -1.87 19.85
C THR A 35 9.14 -2.65 18.62
N ALA A 36 10.13 -3.53 18.77
CA ALA A 36 10.57 -4.41 17.70
C ALA A 36 9.38 -5.24 17.14
N ALA A 37 8.50 -5.70 18.03
CA ALA A 37 7.26 -6.38 17.64
C ALA A 37 6.35 -5.46 16.80
N GLY A 38 6.10 -4.23 17.24
CA GLY A 38 5.28 -3.26 16.51
C GLY A 38 5.81 -2.98 15.10
N VAL A 39 7.13 -2.89 14.94
CA VAL A 39 7.78 -2.74 13.63
C VAL A 39 7.51 -3.96 12.75
N VAL A 40 7.68 -5.18 13.26
CA VAL A 40 7.40 -6.41 12.49
C VAL A 40 5.93 -6.49 12.09
N PHE A 41 5.01 -6.14 13.00
CA PHE A 41 3.58 -6.11 12.67
C PHE A 41 3.28 -5.10 11.57
N PHE A 42 3.79 -3.87 11.67
CA PHE A 42 3.52 -2.80 10.73
C PHE A 42 4.17 -3.01 9.36
N VAL A 43 5.42 -3.47 9.31
CA VAL A 43 6.20 -3.58 8.07
C VAL A 43 5.95 -4.91 7.36
N VAL A 44 5.65 -5.98 8.10
CA VAL A 44 5.59 -7.34 7.54
C VAL A 44 4.19 -7.92 7.65
N ILE A 45 3.68 -8.10 8.88
CA ILE A 45 2.46 -8.89 9.11
C ILE A 45 1.22 -8.22 8.52
N PHE A 46 1.00 -6.93 8.80
CA PHE A 46 -0.15 -6.21 8.27
C PHE A 46 -0.13 -6.12 6.74
N PRO A 47 0.98 -5.74 6.06
CA PRO A 47 1.05 -5.77 4.60
C PRO A 47 0.73 -7.14 3.99
N VAL A 48 1.19 -8.24 4.60
CA VAL A 48 0.85 -9.59 4.13
C VAL A 48 -0.65 -9.83 4.25
N LEU A 49 -1.23 -9.60 5.42
CA LEU A 49 -2.66 -9.83 5.66
C LEU A 49 -3.54 -8.95 4.77
N GLU A 50 -3.20 -7.67 4.66
CA GLU A 50 -3.91 -6.72 3.83
C GLU A 50 -3.85 -7.13 2.35
N GLU A 51 -2.69 -7.42 1.78
CA GLU A 51 -2.63 -7.79 0.36
C GLU A 51 -3.27 -9.17 0.08
N LEU A 52 -3.24 -10.11 1.02
CA LEU A 52 -3.99 -11.37 0.90
C LEU A 52 -5.51 -11.12 0.82
N VAL A 53 -6.03 -10.23 1.66
CA VAL A 53 -7.46 -9.87 1.67
C VAL A 53 -7.82 -9.04 0.44
N PHE A 54 -7.14 -7.92 0.21
CA PHE A 54 -7.51 -6.97 -0.82
C PHE A 54 -7.13 -7.45 -2.23
N ARG A 55 -5.92 -7.97 -2.46
CA ARG A 55 -5.46 -8.40 -3.81
C ARG A 55 -5.75 -9.87 -4.09
N GLY A 56 -5.67 -10.69 -3.05
CA GLY A 56 -5.98 -12.12 -3.14
C GLY A 56 -7.48 -12.34 -3.23
N LEU A 57 -8.23 -11.95 -2.20
CA LEU A 57 -9.66 -12.23 -2.10
C LEU A 57 -10.52 -11.22 -2.88
N ILE A 58 -10.48 -9.94 -2.54
CA ILE A 58 -11.42 -8.94 -3.11
C ILE A 58 -11.14 -8.71 -4.60
N GLN A 59 -9.96 -8.17 -4.95
CA GLN A 59 -9.59 -7.94 -6.35
C GLN A 59 -9.57 -9.24 -7.15
N GLY A 60 -9.05 -10.33 -6.55
CA GLY A 60 -9.01 -11.64 -7.19
C GLY A 60 -10.39 -12.20 -7.52
N SER A 61 -11.39 -12.00 -6.66
CA SER A 61 -12.77 -12.42 -6.92
C SER A 61 -13.43 -11.53 -7.98
N LEU A 62 -13.24 -10.21 -7.91
CA LEU A 62 -13.77 -9.27 -8.90
C LEU A 62 -13.21 -9.55 -10.30
N LEU A 63 -11.92 -9.90 -10.40
CA LEU A 63 -11.28 -10.28 -11.66
C LEU A 63 -11.81 -11.59 -12.25
N ARG A 64 -12.59 -12.41 -11.53
CA ARG A 64 -13.29 -13.57 -12.10
C ARG A 64 -14.58 -13.19 -12.84
N THR A 65 -15.02 -11.95 -12.71
CA THR A 65 -16.22 -11.43 -13.38
C THR A 65 -15.85 -10.64 -14.63
N GLN A 66 -16.71 -10.71 -15.66
CA GLN A 66 -16.51 -9.95 -16.91
C GLN A 66 -16.50 -8.43 -16.67
N TRP A 67 -17.35 -7.94 -15.75
CA TRP A 67 -17.45 -6.52 -15.47
C TRP A 67 -16.27 -6.01 -14.63
N GLY A 68 -15.74 -6.81 -13.69
CA GLY A 68 -14.59 -6.43 -12.88
C GLY A 68 -13.30 -6.33 -13.69
N GLN A 69 -13.20 -7.08 -14.79
CA GLN A 69 -12.09 -6.99 -15.74
C GLN A 69 -12.15 -5.76 -16.66
N LYS A 70 -13.29 -5.04 -16.74
CA LYS A 70 -13.39 -3.82 -17.56
C LYS A 70 -12.37 -2.80 -17.10
N ARG A 71 -11.69 -2.15 -18.05
CA ARG A 71 -10.60 -1.21 -17.78
C ARG A 71 -10.94 0.20 -18.21
N PHE A 72 -10.53 1.16 -17.40
CA PHE A 72 -10.39 2.55 -17.77
C PHE A 72 -8.89 2.87 -17.82
N VAL A 73 -8.36 3.07 -19.03
CA VAL A 73 -6.91 3.15 -19.28
C VAL A 73 -6.21 1.89 -18.75
N SER A 74 -5.37 2.02 -17.72
CA SER A 74 -4.60 0.91 -17.13
C SER A 74 -5.24 0.33 -15.86
N LEU A 75 -6.37 0.89 -15.40
CA LEU A 75 -7.01 0.53 -14.14
C LEU A 75 -8.25 -0.32 -14.41
N SER A 76 -8.28 -1.55 -13.87
CA SER A 76 -9.48 -2.38 -13.90
C SER A 76 -10.51 -1.87 -12.87
N LEU A 77 -11.78 -2.17 -13.12
CA LEU A 77 -12.84 -1.91 -12.14
C LEU A 77 -12.61 -2.72 -10.85
N ALA A 78 -12.03 -3.91 -10.95
CA ALA A 78 -11.59 -4.69 -9.79
C ALA A 78 -10.58 -3.93 -8.92
N ASN A 79 -9.56 -3.30 -9.53
CA ASN A 79 -8.57 -2.51 -8.81
C ASN A 79 -9.20 -1.26 -8.18
N LEU A 80 -10.04 -0.54 -8.94
CA LEU A 80 -10.70 0.68 -8.46
C LEU A 80 -11.57 0.40 -7.24
N LEU A 81 -12.42 -0.63 -7.29
CA LEU A 81 -13.30 -1.00 -6.16
C LEU A 81 -12.50 -1.51 -4.97
N THR A 82 -11.47 -2.33 -5.20
CA THR A 82 -10.60 -2.80 -4.12
C THR A 82 -9.89 -1.63 -3.44
N THR A 83 -9.43 -0.65 -4.22
CA THR A 83 -8.80 0.57 -3.70
C THR A 83 -9.77 1.42 -2.90
N LEU A 84 -11.01 1.57 -3.36
CA LEU A 84 -12.05 2.26 -2.61
C LEU A 84 -12.29 1.58 -1.26
N CYS A 85 -12.44 0.25 -1.23
CA CYS A 85 -12.60 -0.51 0.02
C CYS A 85 -11.38 -0.34 0.95
N PHE A 86 -10.17 -0.41 0.40
CA PHE A 86 -8.92 -0.21 1.15
C PHE A 86 -8.87 1.18 1.79
N ALA A 87 -9.12 2.23 1.01
CA ALA A 87 -9.13 3.61 1.49
C ALA A 87 -10.18 3.86 2.58
N LEU A 88 -11.41 3.35 2.40
CA LEU A 88 -12.48 3.51 3.39
C LEU A 88 -12.11 2.85 4.73
N LEU A 89 -11.47 1.68 4.72
CA LEU A 89 -11.03 0.99 5.94
C LEU A 89 -9.86 1.67 6.66
N HIS A 90 -9.16 2.60 6.00
CA HIS A 90 -8.13 3.43 6.61
C HIS A 90 -8.69 4.70 7.27
N GLY A 91 -9.92 5.11 6.91
CA GLY A 91 -10.60 6.27 7.48
C GLY A 91 -10.69 6.27 9.01
N PRO A 92 -11.13 5.19 9.68
CA PRO A 92 -11.20 5.13 11.14
C PRO A 92 -9.85 5.27 11.86
N ARG A 93 -8.73 5.00 11.18
CA ARG A 93 -7.38 5.04 11.77
C ARG A 93 -6.75 6.43 11.68
N GLY A 94 -6.97 7.16 10.59
CA GLY A 94 -6.27 8.42 10.31
C GLY A 94 -7.12 9.48 9.60
N GLY A 95 -8.45 9.36 9.68
CA GLY A 95 -9.40 10.26 9.07
C GLY A 95 -9.34 10.28 7.54
N ILE A 96 -9.90 11.35 6.96
CA ILE A 96 -9.92 11.54 5.50
C ILE A 96 -8.51 11.65 4.91
N THR A 97 -7.55 12.20 5.67
CA THR A 97 -6.17 12.38 5.21
C THR A 97 -5.52 11.04 4.89
N LEU A 98 -5.55 10.08 5.83
CA LEU A 98 -4.99 8.75 5.59
C LEU A 98 -5.77 8.00 4.49
N ALA A 99 -7.10 8.08 4.49
CA ALA A 99 -7.94 7.45 3.48
C ALA A 99 -7.60 7.92 2.06
N LEU A 100 -7.40 9.24 1.86
CA LEU A 100 -7.00 9.78 0.55
C LEU A 100 -5.56 9.41 0.21
N ALA A 101 -4.67 9.45 1.19
CA ALA A 101 -3.26 9.25 0.97
C ALA A 101 -2.97 7.83 0.45
N VAL A 102 -3.69 6.81 0.94
CA VAL A 102 -3.49 5.41 0.53
C VAL A 102 -4.03 5.06 -0.87
N ILE A 103 -4.79 5.95 -1.52
CA ILE A 103 -5.40 5.67 -2.82
C ILE A 103 -4.32 5.39 -3.88
N LEU A 104 -3.34 6.28 -4.04
CA LEU A 104 -2.30 6.12 -5.07
C LEU A 104 -1.43 4.87 -4.85
N PRO A 105 -0.91 4.60 -3.62
CA PRO A 105 -0.24 3.34 -3.32
C PRO A 105 -1.12 2.12 -3.64
N SER A 106 -2.40 2.13 -3.22
CA SER A 106 -3.32 1.01 -3.47
C SER A 106 -3.57 0.76 -4.95
N LEU A 107 -3.71 1.81 -5.77
CA LEU A 107 -3.84 1.66 -7.22
C LEU A 107 -2.61 0.99 -7.82
N ALA A 108 -1.40 1.40 -7.42
CA ALA A 108 -0.15 0.80 -7.88
C ALA A 108 -0.04 -0.68 -7.50
N LEU A 109 -0.37 -1.03 -6.25
CA LEU A 109 -0.41 -2.40 -5.77
C LEU A 109 -1.36 -3.27 -6.62
N GLY A 110 -2.56 -2.76 -6.93
CA GLY A 110 -3.52 -3.46 -7.77
C GLY A 110 -3.08 -3.60 -9.24
N VAL A 111 -2.38 -2.62 -9.80
CA VAL A 111 -1.77 -2.73 -11.15
C VAL A 111 -0.74 -3.85 -11.18
N PHE A 112 0.16 -3.91 -10.19
CA PHE A 112 1.19 -4.95 -10.15
C PHE A 112 0.63 -6.33 -9.81
N ARG A 113 -0.45 -6.40 -9.02
CA ARG A 113 -1.22 -7.65 -8.84
C ARG A 113 -1.65 -8.21 -10.20
N GLU A 114 -2.28 -7.39 -11.05
CA GLU A 114 -2.78 -7.84 -12.35
C GLU A 114 -1.64 -8.14 -13.33
N ARG A 115 -0.62 -7.29 -13.36
CA ARG A 115 0.52 -7.42 -14.27
C ARG A 115 1.36 -8.66 -14.00
N HIS A 116 1.60 -8.97 -12.73
CA HIS A 116 2.39 -10.14 -12.34
C HIS A 116 1.55 -11.38 -12.03
N ARG A 117 0.21 -11.25 -12.02
CA ARG A 117 -0.73 -12.32 -11.65
C ARG A 117 -0.40 -12.98 -10.31
N SER A 118 0.24 -12.24 -9.40
CA SER A 118 0.71 -12.72 -8.11
C SER A 118 0.38 -11.72 -7.01
N VAL A 119 0.09 -12.20 -5.81
CA VAL A 119 -0.04 -11.36 -4.61
C VAL A 119 1.33 -11.03 -4.01
N LEU A 120 2.38 -11.76 -4.39
CA LEU A 120 3.73 -11.52 -3.85
C LEU A 120 4.26 -10.14 -4.24
N SER A 121 4.05 -9.68 -5.46
CA SER A 121 4.56 -8.37 -5.89
C SER A 121 3.93 -7.20 -5.13
N PRO A 122 2.59 -7.11 -4.94
CA PRO A 122 2.06 -6.07 -4.08
C PRO A 122 2.46 -6.26 -2.61
N VAL A 123 2.56 -7.48 -2.07
CA VAL A 123 3.06 -7.70 -0.70
C VAL A 123 4.44 -7.07 -0.50
N LEU A 124 5.41 -7.40 -1.36
CA LEU A 124 6.78 -6.87 -1.23
C LEU A 124 6.81 -5.34 -1.41
N LEU A 125 6.03 -4.80 -2.34
CA LEU A 125 5.96 -3.36 -2.53
C LEU A 125 5.32 -2.65 -1.33
N HIS A 126 4.28 -3.22 -0.74
CA HIS A 126 3.62 -2.68 0.45
C HIS A 126 4.57 -2.74 1.67
N MET A 127 5.32 -3.84 1.84
CA MET A 127 6.37 -3.92 2.87
C MET A 127 7.41 -2.81 2.71
N VAL A 128 7.83 -2.50 1.48
CA VAL A 128 8.79 -1.42 1.22
C VAL A 128 8.17 -0.05 1.51
N PHE A 129 6.90 0.19 1.16
CA PHE A 129 6.20 1.42 1.53
C PHE A 129 6.15 1.60 3.06
N ASN A 130 5.67 0.60 3.80
CA ASN A 130 5.57 0.68 5.26
C ASN A 130 6.94 0.72 5.93
N GLY A 131 7.91 -0.02 5.43
CA GLY A 131 9.29 0.02 5.89
C GLY A 131 9.90 1.41 5.72
N SER A 132 9.61 2.08 4.60
CA SER A 132 10.06 3.44 4.35
C SER A 132 9.40 4.44 5.30
N VAL A 133 8.08 4.35 5.50
CA VAL A 133 7.35 5.20 6.46
C VAL A 133 7.89 5.00 7.87
N MET A 134 8.12 3.75 8.28
CA MET A 134 8.70 3.42 9.59
C MET A 134 10.11 3.98 9.73
N ALA A 135 10.97 3.78 8.73
CA ALA A 135 12.35 4.28 8.77
C ALA A 135 12.40 5.80 8.98
N VAL A 136 11.57 6.56 8.26
CA VAL A 136 11.57 8.01 8.45
C VAL A 136 10.94 8.42 9.78
N PHE A 137 9.88 7.74 10.23
CA PHE A 137 9.32 8.00 11.56
C PHE A 137 10.37 7.83 12.67
N LEU A 138 11.23 6.81 12.57
CA LEU A 138 12.34 6.59 13.49
C LEU A 138 13.38 7.71 13.45
N VAL A 139 13.74 8.18 12.26
CA VAL A 139 14.66 9.32 12.10
C VAL A 139 14.06 10.59 12.69
N TYR A 140 12.80 10.89 12.40
CA TYR A 140 12.10 12.07 12.91
C TYR A 140 11.99 12.08 14.43
N ARG A 141 11.71 10.92 15.06
CA ARG A 141 11.68 10.79 16.53
C ARG A 141 13.04 11.00 17.20
N SER A 142 14.14 10.76 16.48
CA SER A 142 15.50 10.87 17.01
C SER A 142 16.14 12.26 16.85
N ALA A 143 15.47 13.18 16.15
CA ALA A 143 15.92 14.55 15.91
C ALA A 143 15.26 15.52 16.90
#